data_AF-A0A4Q7J051-F1
#
_entry.id   AF-A0A4Q7J051-F1
#
_cell.length_a   1.000
_cell.length_b   1.000
_cell.length_c   1.000
_cell.angle_alpha   90.00
_cell.angle_beta   90.00
_cell.angle_gamma   90.00
#
_symmetry.space_group_name_H-M   'P 1'
#
loop_
_entity.id
_entity.type
_entity.pdbx_description
1 polymer ?
#
loop_
_entity_poly.entity_id
_entity_poly.type
_entity_poly.pdbx_seq_one_letter_code
_entity_poly.pdbx_strand_id
1 'polypeptide(L)'
;MSEIHFEPLPVTEPDGSRHPAPHRGRQLALDLRLDTEPAGPRWPAPVGAATLRHLRGLVTTVLEVHSGRRPPGQARVITDTRLHRRLATLPDGRHLGYRLSTLHAQYVGDGVVEASGTVRTGHLTLALTARLHAATDGWTCVRFEVIDNVPAQEQSRTGTAS
;
A
#
# COMPACT_ATOMS: atom_id res chain seq x y z
N MET A 1 27.54 -48.62 -40.62
CA MET A 1 28.08 -48.21 -39.30
C MET A 1 28.70 -46.84 -39.52
N SER A 2 28.01 -45.78 -39.11
CA SER A 2 28.44 -44.41 -39.36
C SER A 2 28.44 -43.67 -38.02
N GLU A 3 29.63 -43.27 -37.58
CA GLU A 3 29.88 -42.47 -36.39
C GLU A 3 29.28 -41.07 -36.56
N ILE A 4 28.53 -40.62 -35.56
CA ILE A 4 27.98 -39.26 -35.50
C ILE A 4 29.03 -38.41 -34.79
N HIS A 5 29.75 -37.59 -35.55
CA HIS A 5 30.57 -36.51 -35.00
C HIS A 5 29.64 -35.42 -34.41
N PHE A 6 29.75 -35.18 -33.11
CA PHE A 6 29.13 -34.03 -32.45
C PHE A 6 30.09 -32.83 -32.54
N GLU A 7 29.75 -31.86 -33.38
CA GLU A 7 30.38 -30.55 -33.41
C GLU A 7 29.73 -29.69 -32.30
N PRO A 8 30.49 -29.12 -31.34
CA PRO A 8 29.91 -28.29 -30.30
C PRO A 8 29.48 -26.93 -30.88
N LEU A 9 28.19 -26.60 -30.71
CA LEU A 9 27.65 -25.28 -31.04
C LEU A 9 28.44 -24.19 -30.29
N PRO A 10 28.78 -23.06 -30.94
CA PRO A 10 29.40 -21.94 -30.26
C PRO A 10 28.44 -21.40 -29.18
N VAL A 11 28.98 -21.15 -27.99
CA VAL A 11 28.34 -20.34 -26.95
C VAL A 11 28.06 -18.96 -27.56
N THR A 12 26.78 -18.65 -27.76
CA THR A 12 26.35 -17.29 -28.04
C THR A 12 26.53 -16.48 -26.77
N GLU A 13 27.69 -15.82 -26.61
CA GLU A 13 27.83 -14.75 -25.64
C GLU A 13 26.76 -13.69 -25.94
N PRO A 14 25.98 -13.21 -24.95
CA PRO A 14 25.02 -12.14 -25.21
C PRO A 14 25.81 -10.88 -25.56
N ASP A 15 25.75 -10.54 -26.84
CA ASP A 15 26.23 -9.29 -27.42
C ASP A 15 25.79 -8.10 -26.55
N GLY A 16 26.77 -7.38 -26.03
CA GLY A 16 26.64 -6.16 -25.23
C GLY A 16 26.13 -4.96 -26.04
N SER A 17 25.20 -5.18 -26.96
CA SER A 17 24.56 -4.17 -27.77
C SER A 17 23.48 -3.45 -26.97
N ARG A 18 23.95 -2.44 -26.24
CA ARG A 18 23.28 -1.18 -25.86
C ARG A 18 21.80 -1.11 -26.27
N HIS A 19 20.92 -1.27 -25.29
CA HIS A 19 19.52 -0.84 -25.42
C HIS A 19 19.47 0.61 -25.95
N PRO A 20 18.67 0.91 -26.98
CA PRO A 20 18.37 2.29 -27.31
C PRO A 20 17.68 2.93 -26.10
N ALA A 21 18.27 4.03 -25.61
CA ALA A 21 17.76 4.77 -24.46
C ALA A 21 16.29 5.21 -24.71
N PRO A 22 15.38 5.03 -23.73
CA PRO A 22 14.04 5.57 -23.86
C PRO A 22 14.10 7.11 -23.94
N HIS A 23 13.27 7.61 -24.85
CA HIS A 23 13.09 8.99 -25.26
C HIS A 23 13.12 9.98 -24.08
N ARG A 24 14.17 10.82 -24.02
CA ARG A 24 14.28 11.98 -23.13
C ARG A 24 13.36 13.10 -23.63
N GLY A 25 12.08 13.02 -23.27
CA GLY A 25 11.14 14.09 -23.48
C GLY A 25 10.15 14.12 -22.32
N ARG A 26 10.37 15.03 -21.36
CA ARG A 26 9.51 15.34 -20.20
C ARG A 26 9.69 14.50 -18.92
N GLN A 27 10.91 14.07 -18.61
CA GLN A 27 11.23 13.74 -17.22
C GLN A 27 11.66 15.02 -16.50
N LEU A 28 10.94 15.39 -15.44
CA LEU A 28 11.37 16.45 -14.52
C LEU A 28 12.65 15.94 -13.83
N ALA A 29 13.81 16.43 -14.25
CA ALA A 29 15.06 16.20 -13.55
C ALA A 29 15.05 17.07 -12.29
N LEU A 30 14.90 16.44 -11.13
CA LEU A 30 15.03 17.12 -9.85
C LEU A 30 16.50 17.05 -9.44
N ASP A 31 17.24 18.13 -9.70
CA ASP A 31 18.63 18.30 -9.26
C ASP A 31 18.67 18.54 -7.74
N LEU A 32 18.55 17.47 -6.95
CA LEU A 32 18.79 17.50 -5.51
C LEU A 32 20.30 17.51 -5.27
N ARG A 33 20.88 18.70 -5.09
CA ARG A 33 22.21 18.84 -4.49
C ARG A 33 22.13 18.44 -3.01
N LEU A 34 22.50 17.20 -2.69
CA LEU A 34 22.77 16.77 -1.31
C LEU A 34 24.23 17.08 -0.94
N ASP A 35 24.52 18.33 -0.60
CA ASP A 35 25.77 18.68 0.07
C ASP A 35 25.58 18.51 1.59
N THR A 36 25.64 17.26 2.04
CA THR A 36 25.87 16.82 3.43
C THR A 36 25.93 15.31 3.33
N GLU A 37 27.07 14.67 3.66
CA GLU A 37 27.14 13.22 3.87
C GLU A 37 26.05 12.81 4.87
N PRO A 38 24.92 12.22 4.46
CA PRO A 38 23.97 11.73 5.40
C PRO A 38 24.51 10.38 5.87
N ALA A 39 24.42 10.08 7.16
CA ALA A 39 24.26 8.68 7.54
C ALA A 39 23.17 8.11 6.59
N GLY A 40 23.55 7.17 5.72
CA GLY A 40 22.72 6.76 4.59
C GLY A 40 21.28 6.46 5.01
N PRO A 41 20.28 6.55 4.11
CA PRO A 41 18.88 6.37 4.47
C PRO A 41 18.76 5.12 5.34
N ARG A 42 18.32 5.23 6.60
CA ARG A 42 18.04 4.01 7.37
C ARG A 42 16.71 3.52 6.84
N TRP A 43 16.74 2.68 5.80
CA TRP A 43 15.50 2.10 5.26
C TRP A 43 14.70 1.50 6.42
N PRO A 44 13.42 1.87 6.57
CA PRO A 44 12.60 1.37 7.66
C PRO A 44 12.59 -0.16 7.63
N ALA A 45 12.87 -0.76 8.78
CA ALA A 45 13.00 -2.21 8.86
C ALA A 45 11.66 -2.89 8.54
N PRO A 46 11.66 -3.98 7.75
CA PRO A 46 10.45 -4.72 7.47
C PRO A 46 9.89 -5.35 8.74
N VAL A 47 8.57 -5.44 8.82
CA VAL A 47 7.89 -6.08 9.94
C VAL A 47 7.99 -7.60 9.83
N GLY A 48 8.32 -8.28 10.93
CA GLY A 48 8.39 -9.75 10.96
C GLY A 48 7.04 -10.42 10.65
N ALA A 49 7.07 -11.64 10.11
CA ALA A 49 5.88 -12.32 9.59
C ALA A 49 4.75 -12.52 10.62
N ALA A 50 5.09 -12.81 11.89
CA ALA A 50 4.10 -12.95 12.96
C ALA A 50 3.36 -11.62 13.23
N THR A 51 4.12 -10.54 13.36
CA THR A 51 3.57 -9.18 13.54
C THR A 51 2.75 -8.78 12.31
N LEU A 52 3.22 -9.03 11.10
CA LEU A 52 2.47 -8.72 9.87
C LEU A 52 1.10 -9.43 9.83
N ARG A 53 1.03 -10.71 10.24
CA ARG A 53 -0.24 -11.44 10.34
C ARG A 53 -1.19 -10.80 11.34
N HIS A 54 -0.68 -10.39 12.51
CA HIS A 54 -1.46 -9.71 13.53
C HIS A 54 -2.00 -8.36 13.03
N LEU A 55 -1.13 -7.53 12.44
CA LEU A 55 -1.52 -6.25 11.84
C LEU A 55 -2.55 -6.42 10.72
N ARG A 56 -2.43 -7.47 9.90
CA ARG A 56 -3.42 -7.79 8.86
C ARG A 56 -4.80 -8.05 9.46
N GLY A 57 -4.88 -8.81 10.55
CA GLY A 57 -6.14 -9.03 11.29
C GLY A 57 -6.74 -7.72 11.77
N LEU A 58 -5.93 -6.88 12.41
CA LEU A 58 -6.34 -5.56 12.91
C LEU A 58 -6.88 -4.66 11.79
N VAL A 59 -6.09 -4.47 10.72
CA VAL A 59 -6.47 -3.66 9.56
C VAL A 59 -7.74 -4.20 8.89
N THR A 60 -7.91 -5.52 8.84
CA THR A 60 -9.14 -6.14 8.31
C THR A 60 -10.35 -5.80 9.17
N THR A 61 -10.24 -5.88 10.51
CA THR A 61 -11.33 -5.50 11.42
C THR A 61 -11.71 -4.03 11.26
N VAL A 62 -10.72 -3.13 11.15
CA VAL A 62 -10.99 -1.70 10.92
C VAL A 62 -11.64 -1.47 9.54
N LEU A 63 -11.19 -2.19 8.51
CA LEU A 63 -11.79 -2.14 7.19
C LEU A 63 -13.24 -2.64 7.20
N GLU A 64 -13.56 -3.70 7.94
CA GLU A 64 -14.91 -4.22 8.09
C GLU A 64 -15.84 -3.19 8.72
N VAL A 65 -15.39 -2.52 9.79
CA VAL A 65 -16.12 -1.42 10.42
C VAL A 65 -16.31 -0.25 9.46
N HIS A 66 -15.24 0.17 8.79
CA HIS A 66 -15.29 1.23 7.78
C HIS A 66 -16.29 0.91 6.64
N SER A 67 -16.39 -0.37 6.29
CA SER A 67 -17.30 -0.89 5.26
C SER A 67 -18.68 -1.30 5.79
N GLY A 68 -19.06 -0.89 7.01
CA GLY A 68 -20.38 -1.16 7.58
C GLY A 68 -20.71 -2.65 7.81
N ARG A 69 -19.75 -3.57 7.65
CA ARG A 69 -19.94 -5.01 7.87
C ARG A 69 -19.79 -5.42 9.33
N ARG A 70 -19.25 -4.52 10.16
CA ARG A 70 -19.02 -4.73 11.58
C ARG A 70 -19.40 -3.47 12.37
N PRO A 71 -20.04 -3.59 13.54
CA PRO A 71 -20.36 -2.42 14.35
C PRO A 71 -19.09 -1.74 14.92
N PRO A 72 -19.04 -0.40 14.99
CA PRO A 72 -17.86 0.35 15.46
C PRO A 72 -17.35 -0.05 16.86
N GLY A 73 -18.24 -0.48 17.75
CA GLY A 73 -17.89 -0.94 19.10
C GLY A 73 -16.87 -2.09 19.12
N GLN A 74 -16.85 -2.94 18.08
CA GLN A 74 -15.92 -4.06 17.99
C GLN A 74 -14.49 -3.64 17.62
N ALA A 75 -14.28 -2.44 17.07
CA ALA A 75 -12.95 -1.90 16.80
C ALA A 75 -12.42 -1.03 17.95
N ARG A 76 -13.20 -0.79 19.01
CA ARG A 76 -12.85 0.15 20.08
C ARG A 76 -11.53 -0.19 20.80
N VAL A 77 -11.23 -1.47 20.97
CA VAL A 77 -10.00 -1.93 21.65
C VAL A 77 -8.75 -1.73 20.76
N ILE A 78 -8.93 -1.71 19.44
CA ILE A 78 -7.84 -1.69 18.46
C ILE A 78 -7.71 -0.35 17.73
N THR A 79 -8.50 0.66 18.09
CA THR A 79 -8.48 1.99 17.49
C THR A 79 -8.31 3.06 18.55
N ASP A 80 -7.60 4.13 18.22
CA ASP A 80 -7.51 5.28 19.11
C ASP A 80 -8.86 6.01 19.21
N THR A 81 -9.02 6.84 20.23
CA THR A 81 -10.29 7.55 20.49
C THR A 81 -10.72 8.45 19.32
N ARG A 82 -9.77 9.02 18.56
CA ARG A 82 -10.10 9.87 17.41
C ARG A 82 -10.57 9.02 16.23
N LEU A 83 -9.86 7.96 15.87
CA LEU A 83 -10.27 7.06 14.80
C LEU A 83 -11.60 6.37 15.13
N HIS A 84 -11.77 5.90 16.37
CA HIS A 84 -13.01 5.26 16.81
C HIS A 84 -14.22 6.17 16.62
N ARG A 85 -14.14 7.42 17.08
CA ARG A 85 -15.22 8.42 16.89
C ARG A 85 -15.54 8.62 15.41
N ARG A 86 -14.53 8.73 14.56
CA ARG A 86 -14.72 8.90 13.12
C ARG A 86 -15.43 7.69 12.48
N LEU A 87 -15.06 6.48 12.89
CA LEU A 87 -15.72 5.25 12.43
C LEU A 87 -17.18 5.18 12.91
N ALA A 88 -17.46 5.65 14.13
CA ALA A 88 -18.81 5.68 14.69
C ALA A 88 -19.74 6.71 14.02
N THR A 89 -19.18 7.72 13.36
CA THR A 89 -19.96 8.73 12.61
C THR A 89 -20.18 8.37 11.15
N LEU A 90 -19.68 7.21 10.68
CA LEU A 90 -19.94 6.77 9.31
C LEU A 90 -21.44 6.46 9.14
N PRO A 91 -22.05 6.78 7.98
CA PRO A 91 -23.46 6.48 7.74
C PRO A 91 -23.74 4.98 7.88
N ASP A 92 -24.78 4.65 8.64
CA ASP A 92 -25.28 3.28 8.77
C ASP A 92 -25.71 2.73 7.41
N GLY A 93 -25.51 1.42 7.19
CA GLY A 93 -25.94 0.73 5.97
C GLY A 93 -24.98 0.82 4.77
N ARG A 94 -23.80 1.45 4.91
CA ARG A 94 -22.74 1.39 3.89
C ARG A 94 -22.11 -0.01 3.84
N HIS A 95 -22.77 -1.01 3.28
CA HIS A 95 -22.19 -2.33 3.07
C HIS A 95 -21.26 -2.36 1.86
N LEU A 96 -20.09 -1.73 2.01
CA LEU A 96 -19.09 -1.73 0.96
C LEU A 96 -18.44 -3.13 0.89
N GLY A 97 -18.41 -3.73 -0.30
CA GLY A 97 -17.85 -5.08 -0.54
C GLY A 97 -16.33 -5.16 -0.44
N TYR A 98 -15.74 -4.43 0.50
CA TYR A 98 -14.29 -4.21 0.62
C TYR A 98 -13.59 -5.48 1.10
N ARG A 99 -12.58 -5.95 0.36
CA ARG A 99 -11.74 -7.07 0.78
C ARG A 99 -10.27 -6.68 0.72
N LEU A 100 -9.58 -6.79 1.85
CA LEU A 100 -8.14 -6.57 1.90
C LEU A 100 -7.42 -7.62 1.04
N SER A 101 -6.70 -7.17 0.03
CA SER A 101 -5.97 -8.04 -0.89
C SER A 101 -4.50 -8.11 -0.48
N THR A 102 -3.80 -6.98 -0.47
CA THR A 102 -2.39 -6.88 -0.09
C THR A 102 -2.23 -6.06 1.17
N LEU A 103 -1.16 -6.32 1.93
CA LEU A 103 -0.75 -5.48 3.04
C LEU A 103 0.77 -5.59 3.19
N HIS A 104 1.43 -4.45 3.11
CA HIS A 104 2.83 -4.25 3.40
C HIS A 104 2.93 -3.40 4.65
N ALA A 105 3.93 -3.65 5.49
CA ALA A 105 4.12 -2.93 6.73
C ALA A 105 5.60 -2.71 7.02
N GLN A 106 5.92 -1.55 7.56
CA GLN A 106 7.28 -1.14 7.87
C GLN A 106 7.33 -0.36 9.18
N TYR A 107 8.42 -0.51 9.94
CA TYR A 107 8.66 0.30 11.13
C TYR A 107 9.16 1.69 10.74
N VAL A 108 8.42 2.74 11.09
CA VAL A 108 8.81 4.14 10.80
C VAL A 108 9.38 4.86 12.02
N GLY A 109 9.39 4.19 13.16
CA GLY A 109 9.90 4.67 14.43
C GLY A 109 9.73 3.60 15.51
N ASP A 110 10.21 3.89 16.71
CA ASP A 110 10.05 2.96 17.83
C ASP A 110 8.58 2.73 18.14
N GLY A 111 8.15 1.48 18.11
CA GLY A 111 6.75 1.10 18.30
C GLY A 111 5.77 1.66 17.26
N VAL A 112 6.22 2.20 16.12
CA VAL A 112 5.32 2.75 15.09
C VAL A 112 5.47 2.00 13.78
N VAL A 113 4.34 1.48 13.29
CA VAL A 113 4.25 0.82 12.00
C VAL A 113 3.35 1.61 11.06
N GLU A 114 3.81 1.81 9.84
CA GLU A 114 2.96 2.20 8.72
C GLU A 114 2.68 0.99 7.85
N ALA A 115 1.40 0.82 7.52
CA ALA A 115 0.92 -0.25 6.67
C ALA A 115 0.22 0.33 5.45
N SER A 116 0.57 -0.18 4.28
CA SER A 116 -0.03 0.18 2.99
C SER A 116 -0.49 -1.06 2.28
N GLY A 117 -1.60 -0.99 1.58
CA GLY A 117 -2.13 -2.15 0.88
C GLY A 117 -3.18 -1.80 -0.15
N THR A 118 -3.81 -2.84 -0.68
CA THR A 118 -4.90 -2.71 -1.64
C THR A 118 -6.16 -3.36 -1.13
N VAL A 119 -7.28 -2.70 -1.38
CA VAL A 119 -8.63 -3.16 -1.07
C VAL A 119 -9.37 -3.39 -2.38
N ARG A 120 -10.02 -4.54 -2.51
CA ARG A 120 -10.86 -4.85 -3.67
C ARG A 120 -12.32 -4.56 -3.35
N THR A 121 -13.05 -3.98 -4.31
CA THR A 121 -14.50 -3.76 -4.23
C THR A 121 -15.11 -3.93 -5.62
N GLY A 122 -15.81 -5.04 -5.84
CA GLY A 122 -16.22 -5.45 -7.19
C GLY A 122 -15.01 -5.50 -8.14
N HIS A 123 -15.03 -4.66 -9.17
CA HIS A 123 -13.95 -4.54 -10.17
C HIS A 123 -12.88 -3.49 -9.82
N LEU A 124 -13.08 -2.69 -8.77
CA LEU A 124 -12.15 -1.64 -8.38
C LEU A 124 -11.11 -2.17 -7.40
N THR A 125 -9.88 -1.68 -7.57
CA THR A 125 -8.80 -1.83 -6.58
C THR A 125 -8.46 -0.45 -6.06
N LEU A 126 -8.66 -0.25 -4.75
CA LEU A 126 -8.41 0.99 -4.04
C LEU A 126 -7.14 0.84 -3.21
N ALA A 127 -6.46 1.95 -2.95
CA ALA A 127 -5.32 1.97 -2.03
C ALA A 127 -5.83 2.09 -0.59
N LEU A 128 -5.06 1.56 0.34
CA LEU A 128 -5.31 1.68 1.78
C LEU A 128 -4.00 2.08 2.47
N THR A 129 -4.13 2.96 3.45
CA THR A 129 -3.06 3.27 4.40
C THR A 129 -3.57 3.18 5.82
N ALA A 130 -2.72 2.69 6.71
CA ALA A 130 -2.95 2.63 8.14
C ALA A 130 -1.66 2.95 8.91
N ARG A 131 -1.79 3.64 10.03
CA ARG A 131 -0.71 3.86 10.99
C ARG A 131 -1.08 3.22 12.30
N LEU A 132 -0.17 2.41 12.82
CA LEU A 132 -0.36 1.63 14.04
C LEU A 132 0.73 1.94 15.04
N HIS A 133 0.34 2.10 16.30
CA HIS A 133 1.22 2.29 17.43
C HIS A 133 1.22 1.03 18.29
N ALA A 134 2.38 0.63 18.77
CA ALA A 134 2.50 -0.37 19.81
C ALA A 134 1.96 0.24 21.11
N ALA A 135 1.06 -0.48 21.75
CA ALA A 135 0.54 -0.23 23.07
C ALA A 135 0.98 -1.38 23.99
N THR A 136 0.81 -1.22 25.30
CA THR A 136 1.18 -2.23 26.31
C THR A 136 0.61 -3.61 25.99
N ASP A 137 -0.62 -3.66 25.46
CA ASP A 137 -1.37 -4.90 25.23
C ASP A 137 -1.53 -5.26 23.74
N GLY A 138 -0.78 -4.62 22.84
CA GLY A 138 -0.83 -4.95 21.41
C GLY A 138 -0.67 -3.74 20.51
N TRP A 139 -1.47 -3.67 19.45
CA TRP A 139 -1.40 -2.60 18.46
C TRP A 139 -2.68 -1.76 18.46
N THR A 140 -2.51 -0.45 18.33
CA THR A 140 -3.62 0.49 18.20
C THR A 140 -3.50 1.20 16.85
N CYS A 141 -4.55 1.11 16.03
CA CYS A 141 -4.65 1.88 14.80
C CYS A 141 -5.04 3.33 15.14
N VAL A 142 -4.16 4.26 14.77
CA VAL A 142 -4.33 5.70 15.04
C VAL A 142 -4.71 6.49 13.79
N ARG A 143 -4.48 5.90 12.61
CA ARG A 143 -4.90 6.46 11.32
C ARG A 143 -5.27 5.32 10.39
N PHE A 144 -6.36 5.48 9.67
CA PHE A 144 -6.84 4.55 8.65
C PHE A 144 -7.52 5.32 7.54
N GLU A 145 -7.24 4.97 6.29
CA GLU A 145 -7.81 5.63 5.13
C GLU A 145 -7.85 4.66 3.95
N VAL A 146 -8.99 4.61 3.26
CA VAL A 146 -9.13 3.99 1.94
C VAL A 146 -9.14 5.14 0.95
N ILE A 147 -8.17 5.15 0.05
CA ILE A 147 -7.97 6.19 -0.95
C ILE A 147 -8.66 5.72 -2.22
N ASP A 148 -9.76 6.37 -2.57
CA ASP A 148 -10.40 6.19 -3.85
C ASP A 148 -9.65 6.97 -4.94
N ASN A 149 -9.26 6.26 -5.99
CA ASN A 149 -8.68 6.92 -7.15
C ASN A 149 -9.84 7.33 -8.06
N VAL A 150 -10.62 8.34 -7.65
CA VAL A 150 -11.54 9.00 -8.59
C VAL A 150 -10.65 9.89 -9.46
N PRO A 151 -10.45 9.60 -10.76
CA PRO A 151 -9.71 10.51 -11.62
C PRO A 151 -10.39 11.88 -11.59
N ALA A 152 -9.61 12.93 -11.38
CA ALA A 152 -10.05 14.31 -11.16
C ALA A 152 -10.74 14.99 -12.38
N GLN A 153 -11.38 14.23 -13.28
CA GLN A 153 -11.89 14.70 -14.57
C GLN A 153 -13.42 14.67 -14.71
N GLU A 154 -14.19 14.37 -13.66
CA GLU A 154 -15.67 14.33 -13.71
C GLU A 154 -16.35 15.32 -12.75
N GLN A 155 -15.71 16.46 -12.45
CA GLN A 155 -16.34 17.57 -11.71
C GLN A 155 -16.67 18.79 -12.59
N SER A 156 -16.34 18.75 -13.89
CA SER A 156 -16.55 19.89 -14.81
C SER A 156 -17.68 19.70 -15.83
N ARG A 157 -18.53 18.67 -15.72
CA ARG A 157 -19.60 18.40 -16.71
C ARG A 157 -21.04 18.51 -16.20
N THR A 158 -21.26 18.84 -14.94
CA THR A 158 -22.60 19.22 -14.43
C THR A 158 -22.63 20.70 -14.08
N GLY A 159 -22.37 21.52 -15.09
CA GLY A 159 -22.58 22.95 -15.04
C GLY A 159 -22.93 23.44 -16.44
N THR A 160 -24.18 23.87 -16.61
CA THR A 160 -24.70 24.66 -17.74
C THR A 160 -25.26 23.87 -18.93
N ALA A 161 -26.58 23.65 -18.90
CA ALA A 161 -27.43 23.91 -20.06
C ALA A 161 -28.71 24.58 -19.54
N SER A 162 -28.95 25.78 -20.08
CA SER A 162 -30.05 26.70 -19.81
C SER A 162 -31.44 26.13 -20.06
#